data_AF-A0A944PAM2-F1
#
_entry.id   AF-A0A944PAM2-F1
#
_cell.length_a   1.000
_cell.length_b   1.000
_cell.length_c   1.000
_cell.angle_alpha   90.00
_cell.angle_beta   90.00
_cell.angle_gamma   90.00
#
_symmetry.space_group_name_H-M   'P 1'
#
loop_
_entity.id
_entity.type
_entity.pdbx_description
1 polymer ?
#
loop_
_entity_poly.entity_id
_entity_poly.type
_entity_poly.pdbx_seq_one_letter_code
_entity_poly.pdbx_strand_id
1 'polypeptide(L)'
;MQTAEQLTLTDEESRLLQLGLIEWCGPARSTEEFALAMGFGGTEDLHYRSLRIRAALIAREALEPMDWARALLATELAFASDVVGSGYEWSTTTGWSDERTVRVLRSTQLKLIRTVAPLVGHGLGTRPALRPAIG
;
A
#
# COMPACT_ATOMS: atom_id res chain seq x y z
N MET A 1 11.46 -22.65 -4.52
CA MET A 1 10.58 -21.51 -4.84
C MET A 1 9.15 -22.00 -4.66
N GLN A 2 8.49 -21.65 -3.56
CA GLN A 2 7.07 -21.95 -3.41
C GLN A 2 6.30 -21.09 -4.42
N THR A 3 5.58 -21.75 -5.31
CA THR A 3 4.61 -21.18 -6.24
C THR A 3 3.68 -20.26 -5.46
N ALA A 4 3.50 -19.03 -5.94
CA ALA A 4 2.64 -18.03 -5.31
C ALA A 4 1.24 -18.63 -5.10
N GLU A 5 0.93 -19.02 -3.88
CA GLU A 5 -0.43 -19.28 -3.46
C GLU A 5 -1.19 -17.97 -3.73
N GLN A 6 -2.17 -18.03 -4.63
CA GLN A 6 -2.85 -16.83 -5.10
C GLN A 6 -3.54 -16.16 -3.90
N LEU A 7 -2.97 -15.04 -3.50
CA LEU A 7 -3.35 -14.35 -2.28
C LEU A 7 -4.77 -13.81 -2.46
N THR A 8 -5.74 -14.48 -1.85
CA THR A 8 -7.16 -14.23 -2.12
C THR A 8 -7.70 -13.20 -1.14
N LEU A 9 -7.81 -11.95 -1.61
CA LEU A 9 -8.50 -10.88 -0.89
C LEU A 9 -10.02 -10.99 -1.07
N THR A 10 -10.79 -10.61 -0.06
CA THR A 10 -12.25 -10.41 -0.19
C THR A 10 -12.55 -9.21 -1.10
N ASP A 11 -13.82 -9.01 -1.47
CA ASP A 11 -14.24 -7.78 -2.18
C ASP A 11 -13.96 -6.53 -1.36
N GLU A 12 -14.19 -6.57 -0.04
CA GLU A 12 -13.91 -5.44 0.84
C GLU A 12 -12.42 -5.14 0.94
N GLU A 13 -11.57 -6.15 1.10
CA GLU A 13 -10.11 -5.95 1.21
C GLU A 13 -9.53 -5.42 -0.11
N SER A 14 -9.96 -5.98 -1.25
CA SER A 14 -9.58 -5.44 -2.57
C SER A 14 -10.07 -4.00 -2.74
N ARG A 15 -11.32 -3.72 -2.35
CA ARG A 15 -11.90 -2.38 -2.45
C ARG A 15 -11.16 -1.37 -1.57
N LEU A 16 -10.77 -1.75 -0.36
CA LEU A 16 -9.99 -0.92 0.55
C LEU A 16 -8.66 -0.49 -0.11
N LEU A 17 -7.92 -1.44 -0.68
CA LEU A 17 -6.66 -1.14 -1.37
C LEU A 17 -6.86 -0.23 -2.59
N GLN A 18 -7.96 -0.41 -3.33
CA GLN A 18 -8.30 0.47 -4.45
C GLN A 18 -8.62 1.91 -4.02
N LEU A 19 -9.27 2.07 -2.86
CA LEU A 19 -9.57 3.38 -2.27
C LEU A 19 -8.29 4.03 -1.78
N GLY A 20 -7.43 3.31 -1.05
CA GLY A 20 -6.12 3.83 -0.63
C GLY A 20 -5.30 4.40 -1.79
N LEU A 21 -5.26 3.71 -2.92
CA LEU A 21 -4.58 4.17 -4.13
C LEU A 21 -5.27 5.37 -4.81
N ILE A 22 -6.60 5.51 -4.72
CA ILE A 22 -7.31 6.61 -5.38
C ILE A 22 -7.08 7.96 -4.68
N GLU A 23 -6.91 7.96 -3.36
CA GLU A 23 -6.72 9.19 -2.58
C GLU A 23 -5.47 9.95 -3.04
N TRP A 24 -4.41 9.23 -3.41
CA TRP A 24 -3.18 9.82 -3.95
C TRP A 24 -3.28 10.30 -5.40
N CYS A 25 -4.29 9.84 -6.15
CA CYS A 25 -4.64 10.38 -7.47
C CYS A 25 -5.59 11.59 -7.38
N GLY A 26 -5.98 11.99 -6.16
CA GLY A 26 -6.87 13.12 -5.87
C GLY A 26 -6.18 14.20 -5.01
N PRO A 27 -6.82 14.70 -3.94
CA PRO A 27 -6.34 15.87 -3.20
C PRO A 27 -5.09 15.63 -2.35
N ALA A 28 -4.69 14.38 -2.09
CA ALA A 28 -3.58 14.06 -1.19
C ALA A 28 -2.17 14.45 -1.70
N ARG A 29 -2.07 15.10 -2.88
CA ARG A 29 -0.88 15.75 -3.47
C ARG A 29 0.45 15.20 -2.92
N SER A 30 0.74 13.94 -3.24
CA SER A 30 1.93 13.25 -2.73
C SER A 30 3.21 14.00 -3.08
N THR A 31 4.19 13.99 -2.17
CA THR A 31 5.55 14.45 -2.48
C THR A 31 6.40 13.29 -2.99
N GLU A 32 7.55 13.59 -3.61
CA GLU A 32 8.48 12.57 -4.11
C GLU A 32 8.92 11.61 -3.01
N GLU A 33 9.24 12.12 -1.82
CA GLU A 33 9.71 11.32 -0.70
C GLU A 33 8.64 10.37 -0.16
N PHE A 34 7.38 10.79 -0.13
CA PHE A 34 6.29 9.91 0.27
C PHE A 34 5.97 8.86 -0.79
N ALA A 35 6.03 9.22 -2.08
CA ALA A 35 5.94 8.24 -3.16
C ALA A 35 7.03 7.16 -3.05
N LEU A 36 8.28 7.57 -2.81
CA LEU A 36 9.41 6.66 -2.57
C LEU A 36 9.21 5.82 -1.30
N ALA A 37 8.73 6.41 -0.21
CA ALA A 37 8.46 5.70 1.04
C ALA A 37 7.41 4.60 0.89
N MET A 38 6.42 4.82 0.02
CA MET A 38 5.40 3.81 -0.34
C MET A 38 5.90 2.79 -1.38
N GLY A 39 7.14 2.89 -1.85
CA GLY A 39 7.76 1.95 -2.78
C GLY A 39 7.53 2.25 -4.26
N PHE A 40 7.04 3.44 -4.60
CA PHE A 40 6.99 3.93 -5.98
C PHE A 40 8.34 4.55 -6.38
N GLY A 41 8.53 4.80 -7.68
CA GLY A 41 9.72 5.46 -8.22
C GLY A 41 9.68 7.00 -8.19
N GLY A 42 8.63 7.59 -7.60
CA GLY A 42 8.36 9.03 -7.58
C GLY A 42 6.86 9.30 -7.80
N THR A 43 6.46 10.57 -7.82
CA THR A 43 5.05 10.96 -7.92
C THR A 43 4.40 10.55 -9.26
N GLU A 44 5.12 10.63 -10.36
CA GLU A 44 4.65 10.19 -11.68
C GLU A 44 4.44 8.66 -11.72
N ASP A 45 5.41 7.90 -11.21
CA ASP A 45 5.32 6.44 -11.11
C ASP A 45 4.18 6.02 -10.16
N LEU A 46 3.95 6.77 -9.09
CA LEU A 46 2.79 6.59 -8.21
C LEU A 46 1.49 6.70 -9.00
N HIS A 47 1.33 7.73 -9.83
CA HIS A 47 0.10 7.92 -10.59
C HIS A 47 -0.13 6.76 -11.58
N TYR A 48 0.87 6.46 -12.41
CA TYR A 48 0.78 5.41 -13.42
C TYR A 48 0.58 4.01 -12.81
N ARG A 49 1.39 3.65 -11.80
CA ARG A 49 1.29 2.33 -11.17
C ARG A 49 0.01 2.18 -10.36
N SER A 50 -0.49 3.25 -9.71
CA SER A 50 -1.76 3.19 -8.99
C SER A 50 -2.91 2.80 -9.93
N LEU A 51 -2.94 3.34 -11.17
CA LEU A 51 -3.94 2.94 -12.16
C LEU A 51 -3.83 1.45 -12.53
N ARG A 52 -2.61 0.98 -12.82
CA ARG A 52 -2.38 -0.43 -13.17
C ARG A 52 -2.72 -1.39 -12.02
N ILE A 53 -2.27 -1.09 -10.81
CA ILE A 53 -2.52 -1.91 -9.62
C ILE A 53 -4.03 -1.96 -9.32
N ARG A 54 -4.72 -0.82 -9.40
CA ARG A 54 -6.18 -0.77 -9.23
C ARG A 54 -6.90 -1.64 -10.27
N ALA A 55 -6.49 -1.58 -11.54
CA ALA A 55 -7.07 -2.42 -12.59
C ALA A 55 -6.91 -3.92 -12.27
N ALA A 56 -5.71 -4.35 -11.85
CA ALA A 56 -5.45 -5.73 -11.45
C ALA A 56 -6.28 -6.15 -10.20
N LEU A 57 -6.42 -5.26 -9.21
CA LEU A 57 -7.26 -5.51 -8.02
C LEU A 57 -8.74 -5.68 -8.38
N ILE A 58 -9.25 -4.92 -9.36
CA ILE A 58 -10.61 -5.03 -9.89
C ILE A 58 -10.78 -6.35 -10.66
N ALA A 59 -9.81 -6.67 -11.52
CA ALA A 59 -9.82 -7.87 -12.35
C ALA A 59 -9.49 -9.17 -11.59
N ARG A 60 -9.11 -9.07 -10.30
CA ARG A 60 -8.65 -10.20 -9.47
C ARG A 60 -7.41 -10.89 -10.05
N GLU A 61 -6.56 -10.11 -10.71
CA GLU A 61 -5.31 -10.59 -11.28
C GLU A 61 -4.23 -10.72 -10.20
N ALA A 62 -3.24 -11.57 -10.48
CA ALA A 62 -2.07 -11.66 -9.62
C ALA A 62 -1.27 -10.36 -9.64
N LEU A 63 -0.82 -9.92 -8.48
CA LEU A 63 0.11 -8.80 -8.33
C LEU A 63 1.47 -9.29 -7.86
N GLU A 64 2.51 -8.61 -8.32
CA GLU A 64 3.86 -8.80 -7.84
C GLU A 64 3.97 -8.38 -6.35
N PRO A 65 4.89 -8.97 -5.57
CA PRO A 65 5.06 -8.63 -4.15
C PRO A 65 5.20 -7.13 -3.87
N MET A 66 5.92 -6.40 -4.72
CA MET A 66 6.11 -4.95 -4.54
C MET A 66 4.83 -4.16 -4.84
N ASP A 67 3.98 -4.63 -5.75
CA ASP A 67 2.70 -3.98 -6.01
C ASP A 67 1.72 -4.17 -4.83
N TRP A 68 1.78 -5.32 -4.15
CA TRP A 68 1.08 -5.50 -2.87
C TRP A 68 1.56 -4.53 -1.81
N ALA A 69 2.88 -4.35 -1.68
CA ALA A 69 3.45 -3.41 -0.73
C ALA A 69 3.02 -1.97 -1.01
N ARG A 70 3.08 -1.54 -2.27
CA ARG A 70 2.62 -0.22 -2.73
C ARG A 70 1.17 0.04 -2.37
N ALA A 71 0.28 -0.90 -2.71
CA ALA A 71 -1.14 -0.77 -2.41
C ALA A 71 -1.40 -0.69 -0.90
N LEU A 72 -0.73 -1.54 -0.11
CA LEU A 72 -0.90 -1.59 1.34
C LEU A 72 -0.42 -0.29 2.00
N LEU A 73 0.80 0.15 1.73
CA LEU A 73 1.36 1.36 2.32
C LEU A 73 0.62 2.63 1.89
N ALA A 74 0.24 2.72 0.62
CA ALA A 74 -0.59 3.82 0.14
C ALA A 74 -1.91 3.92 0.90
N THR A 75 -2.54 2.78 1.17
CA THR A 75 -3.77 2.73 1.97
C THR A 75 -3.52 3.13 3.42
N GLU A 76 -2.50 2.57 4.06
CA GLU A 76 -2.17 2.86 5.45
C GLU A 76 -1.90 4.35 5.67
N LEU A 77 -1.11 4.96 4.78
CA LEU A 77 -0.74 6.36 4.91
C LEU A 77 -1.89 7.31 4.54
N ALA A 78 -2.68 6.99 3.51
CA ALA A 78 -3.85 7.78 3.15
C ALA A 78 -4.89 7.81 4.27
N PHE A 79 -5.17 6.64 4.86
CA PHE A 79 -6.17 6.51 5.92
C PHE A 79 -5.68 7.07 7.27
N ALA A 80 -4.47 6.73 7.70
CA ALA A 80 -4.07 6.97 9.09
C ALA A 80 -3.51 8.38 9.36
N SER A 81 -3.22 9.17 8.32
CA SER A 81 -2.56 10.47 8.47
C SER A 81 -3.41 11.63 7.98
N ASP A 82 -3.63 12.60 8.87
CA ASP A 82 -4.19 13.92 8.51
C ASP A 82 -3.12 14.89 7.99
N VAL A 83 -1.84 14.55 8.18
CA VAL A 83 -0.72 15.43 7.82
C VAL A 83 -0.35 15.26 6.35
N VAL A 84 -0.31 14.01 5.88
CA VAL A 84 0.14 13.68 4.53
C VAL A 84 -0.86 12.85 3.74
N GLY A 85 -1.83 12.26 4.42
CA GLY A 85 -2.92 11.50 3.81
C GLY A 85 -4.22 12.30 3.80
N SER A 86 -5.33 11.58 3.78
CA SER A 86 -6.68 12.12 3.81
C SER A 86 -7.47 11.65 5.04
N GLY A 87 -6.81 11.33 6.17
CA GLY A 87 -7.47 10.70 7.32
C GLY A 87 -8.77 11.38 7.76
N TYR A 88 -8.73 12.69 7.98
CA TYR A 88 -9.89 13.51 8.35
C TYR A 88 -11.02 13.45 7.31
N GLU A 89 -10.65 13.44 6.03
CA GLU A 89 -11.59 13.40 4.90
C GLU A 89 -11.96 11.97 4.47
N TRP A 90 -11.33 10.94 5.02
CA TRP A 90 -11.40 9.56 4.52
C TRP A 90 -12.84 9.07 4.49
N SER A 91 -13.59 9.30 5.57
CA SER A 91 -15.00 8.89 5.65
C SER A 91 -15.87 9.63 4.64
N THR A 92 -15.53 10.88 4.30
CA THR A 92 -16.23 11.71 3.32
C THR A 92 -15.88 11.28 1.89
N THR A 93 -14.60 11.07 1.58
CA THR A 93 -14.11 10.76 0.21
C THR A 93 -14.38 9.31 -0.18
N THR A 94 -14.31 8.38 0.77
CA THR A 94 -14.44 6.95 0.52
C THR A 94 -15.80 6.38 0.93
N GLY A 95 -16.52 7.04 1.83
CA GLY A 95 -17.74 6.53 2.46
C GLY A 95 -17.49 5.44 3.51
N TRP A 96 -16.24 5.23 3.93
CA TRP A 96 -15.88 4.21 4.92
C TRP A 96 -15.61 4.84 6.30
N SER A 97 -16.26 4.33 7.34
CA SER A 97 -15.94 4.73 8.72
C SER A 97 -14.56 4.21 9.14
N ASP A 98 -13.96 4.85 10.15
CA ASP A 98 -12.68 4.43 10.71
C ASP A 98 -12.76 3.00 11.27
N GLU A 99 -13.85 2.63 11.96
CA GLU A 99 -14.00 1.30 12.54
C GLU A 99 -14.08 0.22 11.46
N ARG A 100 -14.78 0.51 10.36
CA ARG A 100 -14.82 -0.39 9.20
C ARG A 100 -13.42 -0.49 8.59
N THR A 101 -12.78 0.64 8.36
CA THR A 101 -11.47 0.72 7.70
C THR A 101 -10.41 -0.03 8.49
N VAL A 102 -10.29 0.23 9.80
CA VAL A 102 -9.34 -0.48 10.68
C VAL A 102 -9.58 -1.99 10.66
N ARG A 103 -10.84 -2.44 10.74
CA ARG A 103 -11.16 -3.88 10.74
C ARG A 103 -10.70 -4.55 9.44
N VAL A 104 -11.06 -3.97 8.29
CA VAL A 104 -10.71 -4.53 6.98
C VAL A 104 -9.21 -4.41 6.72
N LEU A 105 -8.58 -3.31 7.13
CA LEU A 105 -7.13 -3.11 7.00
C LEU A 105 -6.35 -4.15 7.78
N ARG A 106 -6.76 -4.47 9.03
CA ARG A 106 -6.12 -5.52 9.83
C ARG A 106 -6.24 -6.90 9.18
N SER A 107 -7.41 -7.23 8.63
CA SER A 107 -7.59 -8.48 7.86
C SER A 107 -6.68 -8.52 6.63
N THR A 108 -6.60 -7.41 5.90
CA THR A 108 -5.75 -7.25 4.71
C THR A 108 -4.27 -7.40 5.06
N GLN A 109 -3.81 -6.75 6.13
CA GLN A 109 -2.42 -6.82 6.60
C GLN A 109 -2.02 -8.25 6.99
N LEU A 110 -2.90 -9.00 7.66
CA LEU A 110 -2.63 -10.39 8.05
C LEU A 110 -2.43 -11.30 6.83
N LYS A 111 -3.17 -11.06 5.75
CA LYS A 111 -2.96 -11.76 4.47
C LYS A 111 -1.69 -11.25 3.77
N LEU A 112 -1.46 -9.94 3.85
CA LEU A 112 -0.33 -9.16 3.35
C LEU A 112 1.06 -9.62 3.81
N ILE A 113 1.15 -9.91 5.10
CA ILE A 113 2.40 -9.83 5.86
C ILE A 113 3.50 -10.76 5.32
N ARG A 114 3.15 -11.98 4.89
CA ARG A 114 4.13 -12.95 4.38
C ARG A 114 4.71 -12.54 3.02
N THR A 115 3.99 -11.74 2.26
CA THR A 115 4.41 -11.24 0.94
C THR A 115 5.19 -9.92 1.08
N VAL A 116 4.73 -9.02 1.96
CA VAL A 116 5.28 -7.66 2.06
C VAL A 116 6.46 -7.57 3.02
N ALA A 117 6.41 -8.24 4.18
CA ALA A 117 7.47 -8.11 5.20
C ALA A 117 8.88 -8.48 4.68
N PRO A 118 9.07 -9.48 3.81
CA PRO A 118 10.39 -9.78 3.25
C PRO A 118 11.01 -8.66 2.40
N LEU A 119 10.20 -7.74 1.85
CA LEU A 119 10.68 -6.62 1.02
C LEU A 119 11.31 -5.51 1.86
N VAL A 120 10.95 -5.42 3.14
CA VAL A 120 11.40 -4.34 4.03
C VAL A 120 12.91 -4.42 4.22
N GLY A 121 13.61 -3.36 3.81
CA GLY A 121 15.07 -3.28 3.85
C GLY A 121 15.82 -3.96 2.70
N HIS A 122 15.10 -4.58 1.75
CA HIS A 122 15.66 -5.26 0.57
C HIS A 122 15.12 -4.70 -0.76
N GLY A 123 14.22 -3.72 -0.70
CA GLY A 123 13.59 -3.09 -1.86
C GLY A 123 12.50 -2.09 -1.45
N LEU A 124 11.93 -2.25 -0.26
CA LEU A 124 11.04 -1.30 0.38
C LEU A 124 11.73 -0.68 1.61
N GLY A 125 12.17 0.57 1.47
CA GLY A 125 13.04 1.24 2.45
C GLY A 125 14.45 0.63 2.52
N THR A 126 15.37 1.34 3.18
CA THR A 126 16.77 0.92 3.32
C THR A 126 17.08 0.51 4.75
N ARG A 127 17.82 -0.59 4.93
CA ARG A 127 18.50 -0.89 6.21
C ARG A 127 19.96 -0.40 6.12
N PRO A 128 20.52 0.22 7.17
CA PRO A 128 21.95 0.45 7.22
C PRO A 128 22.70 -0.87 7.01
N ALA A 129 23.83 -0.84 6.30
CA ALA A 129 24.70 -2.01 6.23
C ALA A 129 25.11 -2.38 7.67
N LEU A 130 24.99 -3.66 8.04
CA LEU A 130 25.50 -4.14 9.32
C LEU A 130 26.97 -3.72 9.41
N ARG A 131 27.30 -2.84 10.37
CA ARG A 131 28.69 -2.52 10.66
C ARG A 131 29.38 -3.83 11.05
N PRO A 132 30.53 -4.19 10.45
CA PRO A 132 31.27 -5.36 10.91
C PRO A 132 31.59 -5.16 12.39
N ALA A 133 31.39 -6.22 13.18
CA ALA A 133 31.81 -6.22 14.57
C ALA A 133 33.29 -5.89 14.62
N ILE A 134 33.61 -4.77 15.26
CA ILE A 134 34.97 -4.35 15.58
C ILE A 134 35.55 -5.47 16.46
N GLY A 135 36.44 -6.27 15.88
CA GLY A 135 37.26 -7.26 16.59
C GLY A 135 38.51 -6.63 17.16
#